data_AF-A0A7K0ECN5-F1
#
_entry.id   AF-A0A7K0ECN5-F1
#
_cell.length_a   1.000
_cell.length_b   1.000
_cell.length_c   1.000
_cell.angle_alpha   90.00
_cell.angle_beta   90.00
_cell.angle_gamma   90.00
#
_symmetry.space_group_name_H-M   'P 1'
#
loop_
_entity.id
_entity.type
_entity.pdbx_description
1 polymer ?
#
loop_
_entity_poly.entity_id
_entity_poly.type
_entity_poly.pdbx_seq_one_letter_code
_entity_poly.pdbx_strand_id
1 'polypeptide(L)'
;MNIHLKSILSAFAFSLLFYSKSFGLNLFLITIIIITLVSTISKERSFSWTYATAYIVSALFVFINPSGLSIFVHFMALILFIGKSISQKSSTYISWLIGCIALLISSVANYMQQKENKSTTSNPKQKDVSPKLLNRIKGVLVSIVLLCSFGLLYRSANPVFENLIEQINLNFISIPWLFFTLLGYILFLHILRPFDPKELIAYDLSQSNTLNKPTELVLIGEKQKLESESTLGRIVFFALNILLVFFLTTDAIYLLQKTEISNSGYSQSVHQGVYALMFSIVCAIALILYFFRGNLNFYKNNKRLKSLTYLWIVLNIILIVFTWYKNYLYIEALGLTYKRIGVFIYLLLTLTGLITAYLKIIHIKSFTFLLRKNVATVFTMLFISAAIPWDKTITWYNLSFIEKPDIFYLTDLGANNSEQLYKYTKNNPNSIDINIKEIVMEKHVEFLSDQTDKTWQEYTLYQLVNINK
;
A
#
# COMPACT_ATOMS: atom_id res chain seq x y z
N MET A 1 28.42 -15.36 -6.63
CA MET A 1 28.73 -14.69 -5.35
C MET A 1 27.92 -15.32 -4.21
N ASN A 2 28.56 -15.62 -3.07
CA ASN A 2 27.92 -16.23 -1.90
C ASN A 2 26.74 -15.37 -1.41
N ILE A 3 25.59 -15.98 -1.07
CA ILE A 3 24.39 -15.29 -0.57
C ILE A 3 24.70 -14.42 0.65
N HIS A 4 25.57 -14.89 1.55
CA HIS A 4 25.98 -14.11 2.72
C HIS A 4 26.77 -12.86 2.33
N LEU A 5 27.65 -12.95 1.34
CA LEU A 5 28.41 -11.79 0.86
C LEU A 5 27.49 -10.75 0.20
N LYS A 6 26.53 -11.20 -0.63
CA LYS A 6 25.48 -10.32 -1.18
C LYS A 6 24.68 -9.64 -0.07
N SER A 7 24.29 -10.40 0.96
CA SER A 7 23.49 -9.88 2.08
C SER A 7 24.27 -8.86 2.91
N ILE A 8 25.55 -9.10 3.18
CA ILE A 8 26.43 -8.18 3.92
C ILE A 8 26.64 -6.88 3.14
N LEU A 9 26.97 -6.96 1.85
CA LEU A 9 27.13 -5.76 1.01
C LEU A 9 25.84 -4.95 0.93
N SER A 10 24.70 -5.62 0.80
CA SER A 10 23.38 -4.98 0.77
C SER A 10 23.01 -4.36 2.12
N ALA A 11 23.43 -4.97 3.23
CA ALA A 11 23.24 -4.43 4.57
C ALA A 11 24.02 -3.12 4.79
N PHE A 12 25.26 -3.05 4.33
CA PHE A 12 26.04 -1.82 4.36
C PHE A 12 25.42 -0.75 3.46
N ALA A 13 24.97 -1.10 2.25
CA ALA A 13 24.26 -0.18 1.37
C ALA A 13 22.96 0.33 2.01
N PHE A 14 22.18 -0.55 2.64
CA PHE A 14 20.96 -0.19 3.37
C PHE A 14 21.25 0.77 4.53
N SER A 15 22.27 0.48 5.33
CA SER A 15 22.67 1.32 6.44
C SER A 15 23.14 2.70 5.97
N LEU A 16 23.96 2.75 4.91
CA LEU A 16 24.40 3.99 4.28
C LEU A 16 23.23 4.85 3.76
N LEU A 17 22.19 4.21 3.25
CA LEU A 17 21.04 4.87 2.62
C LEU A 17 19.97 5.34 3.61
N PHE A 18 19.77 4.64 4.73
CA PHE A 18 18.61 4.88 5.61
C PHE A 18 18.94 5.21 7.06
N TYR A 19 20.15 4.96 7.56
CA TYR A 19 20.45 5.19 8.97
C TYR A 19 20.39 6.69 9.31
N SER A 20 19.43 7.09 10.15
CA SER A 20 19.14 8.49 10.51
C SER A 20 18.83 9.36 9.28
N LYS A 21 18.12 8.80 8.31
CA LYS A 21 17.71 9.49 7.07
C LYS A 21 16.21 9.37 6.83
N SER A 22 15.62 10.47 6.36
CA SER A 22 14.25 10.52 5.84
C SER A 22 14.14 9.85 4.46
N PHE A 23 12.91 9.68 3.96
CA PHE A 23 12.65 9.00 2.69
C PHE A 23 12.74 9.94 1.49
N GLY A 24 13.54 9.55 0.49
CA GLY A 24 13.76 10.29 -0.76
C GLY A 24 14.49 9.42 -1.78
N LEU A 25 15.61 9.90 -2.30
CA LEU A 25 16.46 9.18 -3.27
C LEU A 25 16.89 7.80 -2.77
N ASN A 26 17.08 7.63 -1.46
CA ASN A 26 17.41 6.35 -0.84
C ASN A 26 16.43 5.21 -1.18
N LEU A 27 15.12 5.49 -1.20
CA LEU A 27 14.09 4.52 -1.61
C LEU A 27 14.21 4.14 -3.08
N PHE A 28 14.56 5.09 -3.94
CA PHE A 28 14.80 4.80 -5.36
C PHE A 28 16.03 3.91 -5.55
N LEU A 29 17.14 4.21 -4.86
CA LEU A 29 18.38 3.44 -4.94
C LEU A 29 18.23 2.02 -4.37
N ILE A 30 17.58 1.86 -3.21
CA ILE A 30 17.37 0.53 -2.63
C ILE A 30 16.45 -0.32 -3.51
N THR A 31 15.49 0.31 -4.20
CA THR A 31 14.60 -0.37 -5.15
C THR A 31 15.40 -1.00 -6.30
N ILE A 32 16.35 -0.25 -6.87
CA ILE A 32 17.25 -0.77 -7.91
C ILE A 32 18.09 -1.93 -7.37
N ILE A 33 18.64 -1.80 -6.16
CA ILE A 33 19.43 -2.85 -5.51
C ILE A 33 18.59 -4.13 -5.33
N ILE A 34 17.38 -4.02 -4.79
CA ILE A 34 16.48 -5.15 -4.55
C ILE A 34 16.12 -5.84 -5.87
N ILE A 35 15.75 -5.09 -6.90
CA ILE A 35 15.41 -5.65 -8.22
C ILE A 35 16.61 -6.38 -8.83
N THR A 36 17.80 -5.80 -8.74
CA THR A 36 19.05 -6.40 -9.22
C THR A 36 19.38 -7.68 -8.46
N LEU A 37 19.22 -7.69 -7.13
CA LEU A 37 19.46 -8.87 -6.32
C LEU A 37 18.48 -10.00 -6.66
N VAL A 38 17.19 -9.67 -6.80
CA VAL A 38 16.15 -10.64 -7.18
C VAL A 38 16.38 -11.18 -8.60
N SER A 39 16.84 -10.37 -9.56
CA SER A 39 17.16 -10.84 -10.90
C SER A 39 18.35 -11.82 -10.91
N THR A 40 19.30 -11.68 -9.98
CA THR A 40 20.43 -12.63 -9.87
C THR A 40 20.06 -14.03 -9.36
N ILE A 41 18.84 -14.19 -8.81
CA ILE A 41 18.28 -15.48 -8.36
C ILE A 41 17.12 -15.94 -9.24
N SER A 42 17.01 -15.41 -10.47
CA SER A 42 15.96 -15.74 -11.44
C SER A 42 15.89 -17.22 -11.86
N LYS A 43 16.94 -18.02 -11.61
CA LYS A 43 16.86 -19.48 -11.80
C LYS A 43 15.95 -20.16 -10.77
N GLU A 44 15.76 -19.55 -9.60
CA GLU A 44 14.92 -20.03 -8.50
C GLU A 44 13.63 -19.23 -8.36
N ARG A 45 13.47 -18.14 -9.13
CA ARG A 45 12.36 -17.18 -9.04
C ARG A 45 11.88 -16.73 -10.41
N SER A 46 10.57 -16.66 -10.59
CA SER A 46 9.98 -16.02 -11.77
C SER A 46 10.22 -14.51 -11.71
N PHE A 47 10.91 -13.92 -12.68
CA PHE A 47 11.07 -12.46 -12.74
C PHE A 47 9.98 -11.85 -13.62
N SER A 48 9.18 -10.94 -13.04
CA SER A 48 8.13 -10.24 -13.78
C SER A 48 8.42 -8.75 -13.87
N TRP A 49 8.73 -8.30 -15.09
CA TRP A 49 8.99 -6.90 -15.39
C TRP A 49 7.83 -5.99 -15.01
N THR A 50 6.58 -6.43 -15.17
CA THR A 50 5.40 -5.62 -14.80
C THR A 50 5.43 -5.18 -13.34
N TYR A 51 5.74 -6.10 -12.40
CA TYR A 51 5.78 -5.76 -10.98
C TYR A 51 7.09 -5.06 -10.58
N ALA A 52 8.20 -5.36 -11.25
CA ALA A 52 9.45 -4.62 -11.07
C ALA A 52 9.28 -3.15 -11.48
N THR A 53 8.65 -2.89 -12.63
CA THR A 53 8.35 -1.53 -13.10
C THR A 53 7.38 -0.83 -12.14
N ALA A 54 6.32 -1.50 -11.68
CA ALA A 54 5.42 -0.92 -10.67
C ALA A 54 6.18 -0.54 -9.38
N TYR A 55 7.13 -1.35 -8.95
CA TYR A 55 7.96 -1.07 -7.78
C TYR A 55 8.92 0.12 -7.99
N ILE A 56 9.54 0.24 -9.17
CA ILE A 56 10.37 1.41 -9.54
C ILE A 56 9.52 2.67 -9.61
N VAL A 57 8.36 2.60 -10.27
CA VAL A 57 7.46 3.75 -10.45
C VAL A 57 6.93 4.24 -9.10
N SER A 58 6.63 3.36 -8.14
CA SER A 58 6.26 3.80 -6.79
C SER A 58 7.41 4.48 -6.05
N ALA A 59 8.66 4.05 -6.27
CA ALA A 59 9.83 4.76 -5.73
C ALA A 59 9.98 6.16 -6.35
N LEU A 60 9.68 6.29 -7.64
CA LEU A 60 9.65 7.59 -8.32
C LEU A 60 8.59 8.52 -7.74
N PHE A 61 7.41 8.01 -7.36
CA PHE A 61 6.38 8.82 -6.69
C PHE A 61 6.90 9.41 -5.37
N VAL A 62 7.57 8.59 -4.55
CA VAL A 62 8.18 9.07 -3.30
C VAL A 62 9.28 10.09 -3.59
N PHE A 63 10.12 9.86 -4.60
CA PHE A 63 11.17 10.79 -4.99
C PHE A 63 10.63 12.16 -5.46
N ILE A 64 9.51 12.18 -6.18
CA ILE A 64 8.88 13.42 -6.67
C ILE A 64 8.19 14.18 -5.54
N ASN A 65 7.41 13.49 -4.71
CA ASN A 65 6.64 14.10 -3.63
C ASN A 65 6.44 13.11 -2.48
N PRO A 66 7.39 13.06 -1.52
CA PRO A 66 7.28 12.15 -0.39
C PRO A 66 6.03 12.47 0.42
N SER A 67 5.16 11.47 0.56
CA SER A 67 3.94 11.55 1.34
C SER A 67 3.66 10.18 1.98
N GLY A 68 2.92 10.17 3.09
CA GLY A 68 2.54 8.92 3.77
C GLY A 68 1.88 7.90 2.82
N LEU A 69 1.03 8.37 1.91
CA LEU A 69 0.38 7.51 0.90
C LEU A 69 1.38 6.92 -0.10
N SER A 70 2.27 7.74 -0.68
CA SER A 70 3.28 7.27 -1.65
C SER A 70 4.24 6.25 -1.02
N ILE A 71 4.67 6.48 0.23
CA ILE A 71 5.54 5.58 0.98
C ILE A 71 4.81 4.26 1.29
N PHE A 72 3.54 4.33 1.73
CA PHE A 72 2.72 3.14 1.96
C PHE A 72 2.56 2.30 0.70
N VAL A 73 2.23 2.93 -0.43
CA VAL A 73 2.10 2.26 -1.73
C VAL A 73 3.43 1.66 -2.19
N HIS A 74 4.54 2.33 -1.92
CA HIS A 74 5.87 1.81 -2.22
C HIS A 74 6.16 0.49 -1.49
N PHE A 75 5.85 0.40 -0.18
CA PHE A 75 5.98 -0.84 0.57
C PHE A 75 4.99 -1.93 0.10
N MET A 76 3.75 -1.57 -0.25
CA MET A 76 2.80 -2.51 -0.84
C MET A 76 3.30 -3.06 -2.20
N ALA A 77 3.96 -2.23 -3.00
CA ALA A 77 4.56 -2.62 -4.27
C ALA A 77 5.80 -3.52 -4.06
N LEU A 78 6.64 -3.25 -3.05
CA LEU A 78 7.74 -4.13 -2.64
C LEU A 78 7.22 -5.53 -2.29
N ILE A 79 6.25 -5.61 -1.38
CA ILE A 79 5.68 -6.88 -0.91
C ILE A 79 5.08 -7.64 -2.10
N LEU A 80 4.35 -6.94 -2.98
CA LEU A 80 3.77 -7.54 -4.18
C LEU A 80 4.85 -8.07 -5.14
N PHE A 81 5.90 -7.28 -5.40
CA PHE A 81 7.01 -7.67 -6.26
C PHE A 81 7.72 -8.92 -5.73
N ILE A 82 8.04 -8.95 -4.43
CA ILE A 82 8.67 -10.11 -3.80
C ILE A 82 7.76 -11.34 -3.89
N GLY A 83 6.46 -11.21 -3.56
CA GLY A 83 5.50 -12.30 -3.67
C GLY A 83 5.36 -12.86 -5.09
N LYS A 84 5.28 -11.97 -6.08
CA LYS A 84 5.22 -12.32 -7.50
C LYS A 84 6.53 -12.89 -8.03
N SER A 85 7.65 -12.56 -7.39
CA SER A 85 8.94 -13.18 -7.72
C SER A 85 9.00 -14.65 -7.32
N ILE A 86 8.23 -15.06 -6.30
CA ILE A 86 8.13 -16.44 -5.83
C ILE A 86 7.06 -17.21 -6.62
N SER A 87 5.86 -16.63 -6.76
CA SER A 87 4.76 -17.26 -7.51
C SER A 87 4.03 -16.26 -8.40
N GLN A 88 4.44 -16.17 -9.67
CA GLN A 88 3.85 -15.25 -10.64
C GLN A 88 2.34 -15.47 -10.87
N LYS A 89 1.91 -16.74 -10.85
CA LYS A 89 0.52 -17.16 -11.11
C LYS A 89 -0.42 -16.95 -9.92
N SER A 90 0.10 -16.74 -8.71
CA SER A 90 -0.72 -16.53 -7.51
C SER A 90 -1.57 -15.26 -7.63
N SER A 91 -2.70 -15.22 -6.96
CA SER A 91 -3.57 -14.05 -6.81
C SER A 91 -2.87 -12.91 -6.09
N THR A 92 -3.21 -11.65 -6.39
CA THR A 92 -2.58 -10.47 -5.76
C THR A 92 -2.56 -10.53 -4.23
N TYR A 93 -3.68 -10.92 -3.59
CA TYR A 93 -3.75 -11.01 -2.12
C TYR A 93 -2.85 -12.13 -1.56
N ILE A 94 -2.75 -13.26 -2.26
CA ILE A 94 -1.83 -14.35 -1.90
C ILE A 94 -0.39 -13.95 -2.14
N SER A 95 -0.09 -13.26 -3.24
CA SER A 95 1.23 -12.70 -3.49
C SER A 95 1.65 -11.73 -2.39
N TRP A 96 0.75 -10.89 -1.87
CA TRP A 96 1.08 -10.06 -0.71
C TRP A 96 1.40 -10.87 0.53
N LEU A 97 0.60 -11.89 0.84
CA LEU A 97 0.84 -12.78 1.98
C LEU A 97 2.20 -13.48 1.84
N ILE A 98 2.49 -14.06 0.66
CA ILE A 98 3.78 -14.68 0.32
C ILE A 98 4.92 -13.67 0.46
N GLY A 99 4.75 -12.44 -0.04
CA GLY A 99 5.73 -11.37 0.07
C GLY A 99 6.04 -11.00 1.52
N CYS A 100 5.01 -10.90 2.38
CA CYS A 100 5.18 -10.64 3.80
C CYS A 100 5.95 -11.78 4.49
N ILE A 101 5.54 -13.03 4.25
CA ILE A 101 6.28 -14.22 4.74
C ILE A 101 7.74 -14.17 4.27
N ALA A 102 7.95 -13.84 3.00
CA ALA A 102 9.25 -13.80 2.38
C ALA A 102 10.18 -12.73 2.97
N LEU A 103 9.63 -11.59 3.42
CA LEU A 103 10.41 -10.52 4.04
C LEU A 103 10.68 -10.75 5.53
N LEU A 104 9.85 -11.55 6.21
CA LEU A 104 9.92 -11.73 7.67
C LEU A 104 10.60 -13.01 8.14
N ILE A 105 10.39 -14.14 7.44
CA ILE A 105 10.77 -15.46 7.98
C ILE A 105 11.46 -16.38 6.96
N SER A 106 11.60 -15.97 5.70
CA SER A 106 12.04 -16.83 4.59
C SER A 106 13.32 -17.61 4.85
N SER A 107 14.34 -16.96 5.38
CA SER A 107 15.64 -17.60 5.64
C SER A 107 15.60 -18.59 6.80
N VAL A 108 14.75 -18.34 7.80
CA VAL A 108 14.52 -19.23 8.95
C VAL A 108 13.70 -20.44 8.51
N ALA A 109 12.60 -20.21 7.78
CA ALA A 109 11.72 -21.25 7.27
C ALA A 109 12.48 -22.20 6.33
N ASN A 110 13.28 -21.67 5.40
CA ASN A 110 14.10 -22.48 4.50
C ASN A 110 15.17 -23.29 5.28
N TYR A 111 15.79 -22.71 6.31
CA TYR A 111 16.73 -23.44 7.17
C TYR A 111 16.06 -24.60 7.92
N MET A 112 14.85 -24.39 8.47
CA MET A 112 14.08 -25.43 9.16
C MET A 112 13.68 -26.55 8.20
N GLN A 113 13.13 -26.21 7.03
CA GLN A 113 12.72 -27.19 6.02
C GLN A 113 13.92 -28.01 5.49
N GLN A 114 15.09 -27.37 5.32
CA GLN A 114 16.31 -28.09 4.93
C GLN A 114 16.78 -29.06 6.01
N LYS A 115 16.58 -28.72 7.30
CA LYS A 115 16.92 -29.60 8.42
C LYS A 115 15.98 -30.82 8.46
N GLU A 116 14.69 -30.59 8.27
CA GLU A 116 13.66 -31.63 8.26
C GLU A 116 13.83 -32.63 7.10
N ASN A 117 14.10 -32.12 5.89
CA ASN A 117 14.38 -32.96 4.72
C ASN A 117 15.66 -33.81 4.88
N LYS A 118 16.64 -33.34 5.68
CA LYS A 118 17.85 -34.10 5.99
C LYS A 118 17.65 -35.12 7.11
N SER A 119 16.68 -34.94 8.00
CA SER A 119 16.35 -35.94 9.02
C SER A 119 15.56 -37.12 8.47
N THR A 120 14.84 -36.95 7.36
CA THR A 120 14.06 -38.01 6.69
C THR A 120 14.89 -38.86 5.71
N THR A 121 16.07 -38.39 5.28
CA THR A 121 17.06 -39.21 4.55
C THR A 121 18.12 -39.72 5.54
N SER A 122 18.27 -41.04 5.65
CA SER A 122 19.21 -41.70 6.58
C SER A 122 20.68 -41.33 6.29
N ASN A 123 21.17 -40.31 6.99
CA ASN A 123 22.51 -40.19 7.60
C ASN A 123 22.72 -38.73 8.07
N PRO A 124 22.66 -38.43 9.38
CA PRO A 124 22.92 -37.09 9.86
C PRO A 124 24.44 -36.89 9.88
N LYS A 125 25.02 -36.41 8.77
CA LYS A 125 26.27 -35.66 8.92
C LYS A 125 25.90 -34.35 9.61
N GLN A 126 26.01 -34.32 10.93
CA GLN A 126 26.02 -33.08 11.71
C GLN A 126 26.98 -32.13 11.00
N LYS A 127 26.45 -31.07 10.40
CA LYS A 127 27.28 -29.94 9.98
C LYS A 127 27.59 -29.17 11.25
N ASP A 128 28.56 -29.65 12.00
CA ASP A 128 29.36 -28.75 12.82
C ASP A 128 29.81 -27.59 11.94
N VAL A 129 29.87 -26.39 12.51
CA VAL A 129 30.45 -25.22 11.84
C VAL A 129 31.78 -25.69 11.28
N SER A 130 31.93 -25.68 9.94
CA SER A 130 33.10 -26.26 9.30
C SER A 130 34.35 -25.75 10.03
N PRO A 131 35.26 -26.60 10.50
CA PRO A 131 36.44 -26.15 11.24
C PRO A 131 37.23 -25.11 10.43
N LYS A 132 37.14 -25.15 9.09
CA LYS A 132 37.65 -24.11 8.19
C LYS A 132 36.98 -22.74 8.36
N LEU A 133 35.66 -22.67 8.52
CA LEU A 133 34.93 -21.41 8.76
C LEU A 133 35.23 -20.85 10.15
N LEU A 134 35.23 -21.72 11.16
CA LEU A 134 35.51 -21.33 12.55
C LEU A 134 36.96 -20.84 12.71
N ASN A 135 37.91 -21.49 12.03
CA ASN A 135 39.30 -21.03 11.96
C ASN A 135 39.46 -19.72 11.18
N ARG A 136 38.66 -19.49 10.12
CA ARG A 136 38.65 -18.19 9.42
C ARG A 136 38.14 -17.06 10.32
N ILE A 137 37.05 -17.28 11.05
CA ILE A 137 36.51 -16.29 11.98
C ILE A 137 37.52 -15.99 13.10
N LYS A 138 38.10 -17.04 13.71
CA LYS A 138 39.17 -16.90 14.70
C LYS A 138 40.37 -16.14 14.13
N GLY A 139 40.80 -16.49 12.91
CA GLY A 139 41.91 -15.81 12.23
C GLY A 139 41.63 -14.32 12.01
N VAL A 140 40.46 -13.97 11.51
CA VAL A 140 40.05 -12.56 11.34
C VAL A 140 40.04 -11.83 12.69
N LEU A 141 39.47 -12.44 13.74
CA LEU A 141 39.39 -11.83 15.06
C LEU A 141 40.78 -11.62 15.67
N VAL A 142 41.66 -12.62 15.59
CA VAL A 142 43.06 -12.51 16.04
C VAL A 142 43.81 -11.46 15.22
N SER A 143 43.64 -11.42 13.89
CA SER A 143 44.25 -10.40 13.05
C SER A 143 43.79 -8.99 13.41
N ILE A 144 42.50 -8.77 13.71
CA ILE A 144 41.99 -7.47 14.14
C ILE A 144 42.61 -7.07 15.48
N VAL A 145 42.64 -7.98 16.47
CA VAL A 145 43.26 -7.70 17.77
C VAL A 145 44.74 -7.33 17.61
N LEU A 146 45.49 -8.11 16.82
CA LEU A 146 46.91 -7.82 16.55
C LEU A 146 47.08 -6.50 15.79
N LEU A 147 46.27 -6.23 14.75
CA LEU A 147 46.33 -4.97 14.01
C LEU A 147 46.02 -3.76 14.89
N CYS A 148 45.04 -3.86 15.79
CA CYS A 148 44.74 -2.81 16.75
C CYS A 148 45.89 -2.63 17.75
N SER A 149 46.39 -3.70 18.36
CA SER A 149 47.49 -3.63 19.33
C SER A 149 48.77 -3.06 18.69
N PHE A 150 49.20 -3.57 17.54
CA PHE A 150 50.36 -3.04 16.82
C PHE A 150 50.09 -1.64 16.27
N GLY A 151 48.88 -1.34 15.82
CA GLY A 151 48.48 0.00 15.38
C GLY A 151 48.59 1.03 16.50
N LEU A 152 48.20 0.69 17.73
CA LEU A 152 48.38 1.55 18.91
C LEU A 152 49.86 1.74 19.27
N LEU A 153 50.67 0.68 19.18
CA LEU A 153 52.11 0.78 19.38
C LEU A 153 52.76 1.71 18.32
N TYR A 154 52.40 1.55 17.05
CA TYR A 154 52.91 2.39 15.97
C TYR A 154 52.41 3.84 16.05
N ARG A 155 51.17 4.05 16.51
CA ARG A 155 50.66 5.39 16.85
C ARG A 155 51.55 6.04 17.91
N SER A 156 51.84 5.34 19.00
CA SER A 156 52.69 5.88 20.07
C SER A 156 54.15 6.09 19.65
N ALA A 157 54.63 5.38 18.63
CA ALA A 157 56.02 5.40 18.19
C ALA A 157 56.30 6.39 17.04
N ASN A 158 55.29 6.85 16.30
CA ASN A 158 55.49 7.69 15.12
C ASN A 158 54.42 8.80 15.02
N PRO A 159 54.79 10.09 15.18
CA PRO A 159 53.84 11.21 15.15
C PRO A 159 53.18 11.42 13.77
N VAL A 160 53.80 10.99 12.67
CA VAL A 160 53.16 11.03 11.34
C VAL A 160 52.06 9.98 11.24
N PHE A 161 52.29 8.78 11.79
CA PHE A 161 51.29 7.72 11.81
C PHE A 161 50.13 8.08 12.74
N GLU A 162 50.41 8.70 13.89
CA GLU A 162 49.39 9.24 14.79
C GLU A 162 48.46 10.24 14.09
N ASN A 163 49.01 11.26 13.43
CA ASN A 163 48.22 12.25 12.70
C ASN A 163 47.33 11.63 11.62
N LEU A 164 47.78 10.56 10.95
CA LEU A 164 46.97 9.83 9.96
C LEU A 164 45.84 9.03 10.61
N ILE A 165 46.09 8.40 11.77
CA ILE A 165 45.07 7.64 12.50
C ILE A 165 44.01 8.58 13.10
N GLU A 166 44.40 9.76 13.59
CA GLU A 166 43.47 10.76 14.15
C GLU A 166 42.51 11.35 13.11
N GLN A 167 42.89 11.34 11.83
CA GLN A 167 42.00 11.73 10.73
C GLN A 167 40.93 10.67 10.42
N ILE A 168 41.07 9.42 10.88
CA ILE A 168 40.09 8.37 10.67
C ILE A 168 38.90 8.58 11.61
N ASN A 169 37.82 9.15 11.08
CA ASN A 169 36.59 9.36 11.82
C ASN A 169 35.65 8.15 11.70
N LEU A 170 35.49 7.38 12.79
CA LEU A 170 34.55 6.26 12.90
C LEU A 170 33.36 6.58 13.83
N ASN A 171 33.12 7.85 14.14
CA ASN A 171 32.07 8.26 15.10
C ASN A 171 30.65 7.92 14.62
N PHE A 172 30.47 7.62 13.33
CA PHE A 172 29.20 7.14 12.79
C PHE A 172 28.85 5.71 13.25
N ILE A 173 29.85 4.91 13.66
CA ILE A 173 29.65 3.54 14.14
C ILE A 173 29.13 3.59 15.57
N SER A 174 27.81 3.56 15.69
CA SER A 174 27.10 3.50 16.97
C SER A 174 26.45 2.13 17.18
N ILE A 175 26.07 1.82 18.42
CA ILE A 175 25.28 0.61 18.72
C ILE A 175 23.98 0.57 17.90
N PRO A 176 23.19 1.67 17.80
CA PRO A 176 22.03 1.70 16.91
C PRO A 176 22.38 1.46 15.44
N TRP A 177 23.49 1.99 14.93
CA TRP A 177 23.95 1.74 13.55
C TRP A 177 24.28 0.27 13.31
N LEU A 178 24.91 -0.41 14.27
CA LEU A 178 25.19 -1.84 14.20
C LEU A 178 23.90 -2.67 14.16
N PHE A 179 22.93 -2.36 15.03
CA PHE A 179 21.63 -3.04 15.00
C PHE A 179 20.86 -2.78 13.70
N PHE A 180 20.89 -1.55 13.19
CA PHE A 180 20.26 -1.18 11.92
C PHE A 180 20.90 -1.90 10.73
N THR A 181 22.23 -2.03 10.74
CA THR A 181 22.97 -2.80 9.73
C THR A 181 22.66 -4.29 9.84
N LEU A 182 22.56 -4.84 11.06
CA LEU A 182 22.14 -6.23 11.29
C LEU A 182 20.72 -6.49 10.77
N LEU A 183 19.78 -5.56 11.00
CA LEU A 183 18.43 -5.63 10.46
C LEU A 183 18.46 -5.66 8.93
N GLY A 184 19.24 -4.78 8.30
CA GLY A 184 19.48 -4.81 6.85
C GLY A 184 20.01 -6.16 6.38
N TYR A 185 20.98 -6.74 7.08
CA TYR A 185 21.51 -8.08 6.76
C TYR A 185 20.42 -9.16 6.84
N ILE A 186 19.60 -9.16 7.88
CA ILE A 186 18.49 -10.12 8.05
C ILE A 186 17.47 -9.96 6.91
N LEU A 187 17.07 -8.73 6.59
CA LEU A 187 16.14 -8.42 5.50
C LEU A 187 16.65 -8.94 4.15
N PHE A 188 17.90 -8.63 3.79
CA PHE A 188 18.48 -9.09 2.53
C PHE A 188 18.74 -10.60 2.51
N LEU A 189 19.03 -11.21 3.66
CA LEU A 189 19.14 -12.65 3.78
C LEU A 189 17.79 -13.33 3.52
N HIS A 190 16.68 -12.76 4.01
CA HIS A 190 15.33 -13.23 3.70
C HIS A 190 15.00 -13.07 2.21
N ILE A 191 15.27 -11.90 1.63
CA ILE A 191 15.07 -11.64 0.19
C ILE A 191 15.88 -12.60 -0.68
N LEU A 192 17.12 -12.93 -0.31
CA LEU A 192 18.02 -13.76 -1.11
C LEU A 192 17.87 -15.27 -0.86
N ARG A 193 17.17 -15.70 0.19
CA ARG A 193 16.86 -17.10 0.47
C ARG A 193 15.34 -17.31 0.45
N PRO A 194 14.72 -17.42 -0.73
CA PRO A 194 13.28 -17.68 -0.83
C PRO A 194 12.88 -18.94 -0.06
N PHE A 195 11.73 -18.84 0.58
CA PHE A 195 10.90 -19.94 1.01
C PHE A 195 9.75 -20.05 0.01
N ASP A 196 9.47 -21.26 -0.46
CA ASP A 196 8.40 -21.54 -1.41
C ASP A 196 7.22 -22.18 -0.67
N PRO A 197 6.17 -21.41 -0.31
CA PRO A 197 5.01 -21.92 0.42
C PRO A 197 4.08 -22.70 -0.53
N LYS A 198 4.51 -23.90 -0.93
CA LYS A 198 3.84 -24.74 -1.94
C LYS A 198 2.37 -25.00 -1.63
N GLU A 199 2.04 -25.26 -0.38
CA GLU A 199 0.65 -25.53 0.05
C GLU A 199 -0.25 -24.30 -0.16
N LEU A 200 0.23 -23.12 0.21
CA LEU A 200 -0.53 -21.87 0.04
C LEU A 200 -0.73 -21.54 -1.45
N ILE A 201 0.31 -21.74 -2.26
CA ILE A 201 0.26 -21.52 -3.71
C ILE A 201 -0.70 -22.54 -4.35
N ALA A 202 -0.60 -23.82 -4.00
CA ALA A 202 -1.47 -24.87 -4.50
C ALA A 202 -2.93 -24.61 -4.11
N TYR A 203 -3.18 -24.20 -2.88
CA TYR A 203 -4.51 -23.81 -2.42
C TYR A 203 -5.09 -22.70 -3.30
N ASP A 204 -4.36 -21.60 -3.52
CA ASP A 204 -4.82 -20.50 -4.36
C ASP A 204 -5.07 -20.93 -5.81
N LEU A 205 -4.12 -21.65 -6.42
CA LEU A 205 -4.25 -22.10 -7.80
C LEU A 205 -5.39 -23.11 -8.00
N SER A 206 -5.76 -23.87 -6.96
CA SER A 206 -6.92 -24.77 -6.99
C SER A 206 -8.27 -24.02 -7.01
N GLN A 207 -8.31 -22.77 -6.55
CA GLN A 207 -9.53 -21.99 -6.50
C GLN A 207 -9.93 -21.49 -7.89
N SER A 208 -11.01 -22.06 -8.43
CA SER A 208 -11.58 -21.64 -9.72
C SER A 208 -12.22 -20.25 -9.65
N ASN A 209 -12.16 -19.51 -10.76
CA ASN A 209 -12.89 -18.26 -10.94
C ASN A 209 -14.36 -18.47 -11.31
N THR A 210 -14.77 -19.67 -11.68
CA THR A 210 -16.14 -20.02 -12.04
C THR A 210 -16.70 -21.03 -11.05
N LEU A 211 -17.99 -20.92 -10.73
CA LEU A 211 -18.65 -21.97 -9.96
C LEU A 211 -18.81 -23.21 -10.82
N ASN A 212 -18.52 -24.38 -10.25
CA ASN A 212 -18.77 -25.64 -10.92
C ASN A 212 -20.27 -25.91 -10.94
N LYS A 213 -20.78 -26.35 -12.10
CA LYS A 213 -22.18 -26.74 -12.23
C LYS A 213 -22.41 -28.02 -11.41
N PRO A 214 -23.33 -28.01 -10.42
CA PRO A 214 -23.65 -29.20 -9.65
C PRO A 214 -24.32 -30.26 -10.53
N THR A 215 -24.09 -31.53 -10.20
CA THR A 215 -24.76 -32.67 -10.84
C THR A 215 -26.28 -32.58 -10.62
N GLU A 216 -27.06 -33.12 -11.56
CA GLU A 216 -28.52 -33.11 -11.48
C GLU A 216 -29.06 -33.74 -10.19
N LEU A 217 -28.46 -34.84 -9.73
CA LEU A 217 -28.80 -35.49 -8.46
C LEU A 217 -28.67 -34.55 -7.25
N VAL A 218 -27.62 -33.72 -7.22
CA VAL A 218 -27.40 -32.73 -6.15
C VAL A 218 -28.49 -31.66 -6.19
N LEU A 219 -28.82 -31.16 -7.38
CA LEU A 219 -29.89 -30.15 -7.55
C LEU A 219 -31.27 -30.69 -7.17
N ILE A 220 -31.54 -31.97 -7.41
CA ILE A 220 -32.79 -32.63 -7.01
C ILE A 220 -32.83 -32.79 -5.49
N GLY A 221 -31.76 -33.29 -4.88
CA GLY A 221 -31.67 -33.46 -3.42
C GLY A 221 -31.77 -32.14 -2.64
N GLU A 222 -31.22 -31.06 -3.20
CA GLU A 222 -31.29 -29.73 -2.59
C GLU A 222 -32.50 -28.89 -3.02
N LYS A 223 -33.42 -29.44 -3.84
CA LYS A 223 -34.50 -28.65 -4.48
C LYS A 223 -35.31 -27.82 -3.49
N GLN A 224 -35.75 -28.42 -2.38
CA GLN A 224 -36.57 -27.73 -1.36
C GLN A 224 -35.79 -26.60 -0.68
N LYS A 225 -34.51 -26.83 -0.39
CA LYS A 225 -33.62 -25.80 0.17
C LYS A 225 -33.43 -24.64 -0.80
N LEU A 226 -33.15 -24.93 -2.08
CA LEU A 226 -32.97 -23.91 -3.12
C LEU A 226 -34.24 -23.12 -3.38
N GLU A 227 -35.41 -23.77 -3.31
CA GLU A 227 -36.70 -23.11 -3.42
C GLU A 227 -36.98 -22.17 -2.24
N SER A 228 -36.68 -22.60 -1.02
CA SER A 228 -36.77 -21.78 0.18
C SER A 228 -35.82 -20.57 0.12
N GLU A 229 -34.53 -20.80 -0.18
CA GLU A 229 -33.53 -19.72 -0.35
C GLU A 229 -33.93 -18.75 -1.48
N SER A 230 -34.46 -19.25 -2.60
CA SER A 230 -34.96 -18.41 -3.69
C SER A 230 -36.18 -17.59 -3.28
N THR A 231 -37.07 -18.13 -2.44
CA THR A 231 -38.26 -17.43 -1.96
C THR A 231 -37.88 -16.33 -0.98
N LEU A 232 -37.02 -16.65 -0.01
CA LEU A 232 -36.46 -15.67 0.91
C LEU A 232 -35.76 -14.54 0.16
N GLY A 233 -34.89 -14.88 -0.79
CA GLY A 233 -34.19 -13.88 -1.60
C GLY A 233 -35.14 -12.97 -2.36
N ARG A 234 -36.20 -13.52 -2.98
CA ARG A 234 -37.22 -12.71 -3.67
C ARG A 234 -37.88 -11.70 -2.74
N ILE A 235 -38.31 -12.13 -1.55
CA ILE A 235 -38.98 -11.27 -0.56
C ILE A 235 -38.02 -10.17 -0.10
N VAL A 236 -36.79 -10.53 0.26
CA VAL A 236 -35.76 -9.58 0.73
C VAL A 236 -35.42 -8.55 -0.35
N PHE A 237 -35.06 -8.99 -1.56
CA PHE A 237 -34.72 -8.04 -2.61
C PHE A 237 -35.93 -7.21 -3.04
N PHE A 238 -37.15 -7.75 -3.06
CA PHE A 238 -38.35 -6.97 -3.36
C PHE A 238 -38.55 -5.85 -2.34
N ALA A 239 -38.53 -6.18 -1.04
CA ALA A 239 -38.69 -5.20 0.03
C ALA A 239 -37.59 -4.12 0.01
N LEU A 240 -36.33 -4.54 -0.19
CA LEU A 240 -35.19 -3.62 -0.23
C LEU A 240 -35.21 -2.72 -1.47
N ASN A 241 -35.61 -3.24 -2.65
CA ASN A 241 -35.78 -2.39 -3.83
C ASN A 241 -36.86 -1.33 -3.62
N ILE A 242 -38.01 -1.69 -3.02
CA ILE A 242 -39.07 -0.71 -2.70
C ILE A 242 -38.52 0.38 -1.77
N LEU A 243 -37.84 -0.03 -0.70
CA LEU A 243 -37.25 0.91 0.25
C LEU A 243 -36.23 1.83 -0.42
N LEU A 244 -35.38 1.29 -1.29
CA LEU A 244 -34.34 2.07 -1.96
C LEU A 244 -34.92 3.01 -3.02
N VAL A 245 -35.97 2.62 -3.74
CA VAL A 245 -36.72 3.53 -4.63
C VAL A 245 -37.34 4.67 -3.83
N PHE A 246 -37.98 4.36 -2.70
CA PHE A 246 -38.55 5.38 -1.82
C PHE A 246 -37.46 6.35 -1.34
N PHE A 247 -36.35 5.81 -0.83
CA PHE A 247 -35.20 6.61 -0.40
C PHE A 247 -34.66 7.49 -1.53
N LEU A 248 -34.35 6.93 -2.70
CA LEU A 248 -33.85 7.69 -3.86
C LEU A 248 -34.84 8.77 -4.30
N THR A 249 -36.14 8.52 -4.21
CA THR A 249 -37.16 9.53 -4.54
C THR A 249 -37.10 10.70 -3.55
N THR A 250 -37.09 10.41 -2.24
CA THR A 250 -36.94 11.46 -1.22
C THR A 250 -35.62 12.21 -1.35
N ASP A 251 -34.56 11.50 -1.73
CA ASP A 251 -33.23 12.07 -1.89
C ASP A 251 -33.14 12.99 -3.12
N ALA A 252 -33.80 12.61 -4.22
CA ALA A 252 -33.92 13.46 -5.40
C ALA A 252 -34.72 14.73 -5.10
N ILE A 253 -35.83 14.62 -4.36
CA ILE A 253 -36.63 15.80 -3.93
C ILE A 253 -35.77 16.73 -3.06
N TYR A 254 -35.02 16.17 -2.10
CA TYR A 254 -34.11 16.93 -1.24
C TYR A 254 -33.04 17.67 -2.06
N LEU A 255 -32.44 17.01 -3.06
CA LEU A 255 -31.43 17.63 -3.94
C LEU A 255 -32.00 18.74 -4.84
N LEU A 256 -33.26 18.64 -5.24
CA LEU A 256 -33.94 19.65 -6.07
C LEU A 256 -34.38 20.87 -5.25
N GLN A 257 -34.74 20.67 -3.99
CA GLN A 257 -35.02 21.75 -3.06
C GLN A 257 -33.70 22.42 -2.61
N LYS A 258 -33.18 23.36 -3.42
CA LYS A 258 -32.08 24.27 -3.04
C LYS A 258 -32.49 25.07 -1.80
N THR A 259 -32.37 24.47 -0.62
CA THR A 259 -32.56 25.18 0.64
C THR A 259 -31.21 25.77 1.01
N GLU A 260 -31.17 27.09 1.21
CA GLU A 260 -30.03 27.83 1.76
C GLU A 260 -29.83 27.40 3.23
N ILE A 261 -29.23 26.23 3.45
CA ILE A 261 -29.00 25.71 4.80
C ILE A 261 -27.63 26.17 5.26
N SER A 262 -27.58 26.78 6.43
CA SER A 262 -26.38 27.37 7.04
C SER A 262 -25.21 26.37 7.15
N ASN A 263 -23.99 26.91 6.94
CA ASN A 263 -22.75 26.15 6.75
C ASN A 263 -22.35 25.21 7.91
N SER A 264 -22.80 25.46 9.15
CA SER A 264 -22.35 24.70 10.33
C SER A 264 -23.18 23.44 10.62
N GLY A 265 -24.49 23.45 10.36
CA GLY A 265 -25.35 22.26 10.51
C GLY A 265 -25.22 21.25 9.36
N TYR A 266 -24.88 21.73 8.17
CA TYR A 266 -24.77 20.91 6.96
C TYR A 266 -23.60 19.93 7.01
N SER A 267 -22.43 20.34 7.52
CA SER A 267 -21.22 19.50 7.57
C SER A 267 -21.45 18.20 8.36
N GLN A 268 -21.96 18.29 9.59
CA GLN A 268 -22.07 17.13 10.48
C GLN A 268 -23.20 16.17 10.06
N SER A 269 -24.36 16.70 9.64
CA SER A 269 -25.48 15.90 9.14
C SER A 269 -25.19 15.24 7.79
N VAL A 270 -24.49 15.91 6.88
CA VAL A 270 -24.10 15.34 5.58
C VAL A 270 -22.98 14.33 5.72
N HIS A 271 -22.01 14.55 6.63
CA HIS A 271 -20.96 13.57 6.89
C HIS A 271 -21.53 12.23 7.39
N GLN A 272 -22.44 12.27 8.38
CA GLN A 272 -23.10 11.04 8.85
C GLN A 272 -23.94 10.38 7.74
N GLY A 273 -24.64 11.18 6.93
CA GLY A 273 -25.42 10.69 5.80
C GLY A 273 -24.58 9.96 4.76
N VAL A 274 -23.49 10.57 4.28
CA VAL A 274 -22.60 9.97 3.27
C VAL A 274 -21.97 8.67 3.78
N TYR A 275 -21.54 8.61 5.05
CA TYR A 275 -20.98 7.38 5.61
C TYR A 275 -22.02 6.25 5.74
N ALA A 276 -23.26 6.57 6.12
CA ALA A 276 -24.34 5.59 6.15
C ALA A 276 -24.63 5.03 4.75
N LEU A 277 -24.65 5.88 3.72
CA LEU A 277 -24.85 5.47 2.33
C LEU A 277 -23.69 4.62 1.79
N MET A 278 -22.46 4.98 2.15
CA MET A 278 -21.28 4.19 1.85
C MET A 278 -21.39 2.78 2.45
N PHE A 279 -21.74 2.68 3.73
CA PHE A 279 -21.91 1.41 4.42
C PHE A 279 -23.07 0.58 3.83
N SER A 280 -24.19 1.21 3.45
CA SER A 280 -25.32 0.50 2.85
C SER A 280 -24.97 -0.17 1.53
N ILE A 281 -24.07 0.43 0.72
CA ILE A 281 -23.60 -0.18 -0.54
C ILE A 281 -22.75 -1.43 -0.26
N VAL A 282 -21.94 -1.42 0.81
CA VAL A 282 -21.18 -2.61 1.22
C VAL A 282 -22.13 -3.72 1.65
N CYS A 283 -23.16 -3.41 2.45
CA CYS A 283 -24.22 -4.35 2.80
C CYS A 283 -24.96 -4.88 1.55
N ALA A 284 -25.20 -4.02 0.56
CA ALA A 284 -25.82 -4.40 -0.71
C ALA A 284 -24.99 -5.46 -1.44
N ILE A 285 -23.67 -5.30 -1.52
CA ILE A 285 -22.76 -6.30 -2.09
C ILE A 285 -22.76 -7.58 -1.25
N ALA A 286 -22.72 -7.47 0.08
CA ALA A 286 -22.74 -8.63 0.98
C ALA A 286 -24.00 -9.50 0.81
N LEU A 287 -25.18 -8.90 0.65
CA LEU A 287 -26.43 -9.61 0.36
C LEU A 287 -26.37 -10.36 -0.98
N ILE A 288 -25.83 -9.72 -2.03
CA ILE A 288 -25.61 -10.37 -3.33
C ILE A 288 -24.70 -11.59 -3.17
N LEU A 289 -23.59 -11.45 -2.44
CA LEU A 289 -22.66 -12.54 -2.20
C LEU A 289 -23.30 -13.69 -1.42
N TYR A 290 -24.12 -13.38 -0.41
CA TYR A 290 -24.83 -14.36 0.40
C TYR A 290 -25.77 -15.23 -0.44
N PHE A 291 -26.69 -14.62 -1.19
CA PHE A 291 -27.68 -15.38 -1.96
C PHE A 291 -27.06 -16.09 -3.16
N PHE A 292 -26.08 -15.48 -3.84
CA PHE A 292 -25.46 -16.08 -5.03
C PHE A 292 -24.16 -16.84 -4.71
N ARG A 293 -23.99 -17.37 -3.49
CA ARG A 293 -22.75 -18.07 -3.08
C ARG A 293 -22.51 -19.43 -3.77
N GLY A 294 -23.56 -20.10 -4.21
CA GLY A 294 -23.47 -21.50 -4.64
C GLY A 294 -24.57 -21.93 -5.62
N ASN A 295 -25.20 -23.08 -5.35
CA ASN A 295 -26.09 -23.78 -6.29
C ASN A 295 -27.31 -22.96 -6.73
N LEU A 296 -27.71 -21.94 -5.96
CA LEU A 296 -28.80 -21.03 -6.33
C LEU A 296 -28.57 -20.37 -7.71
N ASN A 297 -27.31 -20.14 -8.12
CA ASN A 297 -26.98 -19.60 -9.44
C ASN A 297 -27.51 -20.46 -10.61
N PHE A 298 -27.64 -21.77 -10.39
CA PHE A 298 -28.03 -22.79 -11.38
C PHE A 298 -29.50 -23.23 -11.27
N TYR A 299 -30.22 -22.74 -10.25
CA TYR A 299 -31.61 -23.12 -10.03
C TYR A 299 -32.55 -22.57 -11.13
N LYS A 300 -33.32 -23.46 -11.77
CA LYS A 300 -34.15 -23.13 -12.96
C LYS A 300 -35.17 -22.01 -12.70
N ASN A 301 -35.73 -21.93 -11.49
CA ASN A 301 -36.77 -20.95 -11.13
C ASN A 301 -36.22 -19.64 -10.51
N ASN A 302 -34.90 -19.39 -10.62
CA ASN A 302 -34.24 -18.21 -10.05
C ASN A 302 -34.33 -16.94 -10.93
N LYS A 303 -35.09 -16.95 -12.03
CA LYS A 303 -35.13 -15.80 -12.97
C LYS A 303 -35.62 -14.50 -12.30
N ARG A 304 -36.68 -14.58 -11.50
CA ARG A 304 -37.25 -13.41 -10.80
C ARG A 304 -36.30 -12.83 -9.75
N LEU A 305 -35.64 -13.69 -8.97
CA LEU A 305 -34.64 -13.24 -7.98
C LEU A 305 -33.45 -12.59 -8.68
N LYS A 306 -32.90 -13.18 -9.77
CA LYS A 306 -31.86 -12.50 -10.58
C LYS A 306 -32.29 -11.12 -11.06
N SER A 307 -33.53 -10.99 -11.58
CA SER A 307 -34.06 -9.70 -12.03
C SER A 307 -34.13 -8.66 -10.90
N LEU A 308 -34.69 -9.03 -9.74
CA LEU A 308 -34.74 -8.16 -8.56
C LEU A 308 -33.34 -7.76 -8.07
N THR A 309 -32.37 -8.66 -8.16
CA THR A 309 -30.97 -8.35 -7.81
C THR A 309 -30.32 -7.43 -8.84
N TYR A 310 -30.62 -7.55 -10.13
CA TYR A 310 -30.12 -6.60 -11.14
C TYR A 310 -30.72 -5.21 -10.94
N LEU A 311 -32.02 -5.12 -10.65
CA LEU A 311 -32.65 -3.85 -10.27
C LEU A 311 -31.96 -3.26 -9.03
N TRP A 312 -31.71 -4.08 -8.00
CA TRP A 312 -31.02 -3.67 -6.78
C TRP A 312 -29.63 -3.09 -7.05
N ILE A 313 -28.85 -3.71 -7.95
CA ILE A 313 -27.54 -3.21 -8.36
C ILE A 313 -27.69 -1.85 -9.07
N VAL A 314 -28.62 -1.73 -10.02
CA VAL A 314 -28.85 -0.47 -10.75
C VAL A 314 -29.24 0.66 -9.80
N LEU A 315 -30.14 0.40 -8.85
CA LEU A 315 -30.54 1.40 -7.85
C LEU A 315 -29.36 1.81 -6.95
N ASN A 316 -28.48 0.87 -6.56
CA ASN A 316 -27.28 1.22 -5.81
C ASN A 316 -26.25 2.01 -6.64
N ILE A 317 -26.21 1.82 -7.96
CA ILE A 317 -25.41 2.68 -8.85
C ILE A 317 -25.99 4.09 -8.90
N ILE A 318 -27.31 4.24 -8.98
CA ILE A 318 -27.97 5.56 -8.91
C ILE A 318 -27.68 6.22 -7.56
N LEU A 319 -27.71 5.47 -6.46
CA LEU A 319 -27.33 5.96 -5.13
C LEU A 319 -25.90 6.51 -5.09
N ILE A 320 -24.95 5.84 -5.75
CA ILE A 320 -23.58 6.32 -5.89
C ILE A 320 -23.55 7.66 -6.63
N VAL A 321 -24.31 7.81 -7.71
CA VAL A 321 -24.38 9.07 -8.49
C VAL A 321 -24.92 10.22 -7.63
N PHE A 322 -25.97 10.00 -6.83
CA PHE A 322 -26.51 11.03 -5.94
C PHE A 322 -25.51 11.41 -4.84
N THR A 323 -24.85 10.41 -4.25
CA THR A 323 -23.82 10.63 -3.23
C THR A 323 -22.61 11.37 -3.80
N TRP A 324 -22.21 11.06 -5.03
CA TRP A 324 -21.16 11.76 -5.76
C TRP A 324 -21.50 13.24 -5.93
N TYR A 325 -22.72 13.52 -6.40
CA TYR A 325 -23.19 14.89 -6.62
C TYR A 325 -23.23 15.71 -5.32
N LYS A 326 -23.69 15.12 -4.21
CA LYS A 326 -23.63 15.77 -2.88
C LYS A 326 -22.21 16.12 -2.46
N ASN A 327 -21.27 15.18 -2.63
CA ASN A 327 -19.88 15.42 -2.27
C ASN A 327 -19.26 16.50 -3.17
N TYR A 328 -19.67 16.58 -4.43
CA TYR A 328 -19.26 17.66 -5.34
C TYR A 328 -19.77 19.03 -4.87
N LEU A 329 -21.07 19.17 -4.58
CA LEU A 329 -21.64 20.41 -4.02
C LEU A 329 -20.94 20.83 -2.72
N TYR A 330 -20.53 19.85 -1.91
CA TYR A 330 -19.82 20.10 -0.67
C TYR A 330 -18.39 20.63 -0.89
N ILE A 331 -17.72 20.19 -1.96
CA ILE A 331 -16.42 20.74 -2.36
C ILE A 331 -16.56 22.13 -2.95
N GLU A 332 -17.60 22.37 -3.75
CA GLU A 332 -17.88 23.70 -4.30
C GLU A 332 -18.12 24.72 -3.19
N ALA A 333 -18.87 24.35 -2.15
CA ALA A 333 -19.20 25.25 -1.04
C ALA A 333 -18.04 25.45 -0.03
N LEU A 334 -17.32 24.39 0.33
CA LEU A 334 -16.35 24.41 1.44
C LEU A 334 -14.93 23.99 1.06
N GLY A 335 -14.65 23.82 -0.24
CA GLY A 335 -13.32 23.48 -0.73
C GLY A 335 -12.94 22.01 -0.69
N LEU A 336 -11.71 21.70 -1.10
CA LEU A 336 -11.23 20.33 -1.18
C LEU A 336 -10.59 19.90 0.16
N THR A 337 -10.85 18.67 0.61
CA THR A 337 -10.20 18.07 1.78
C THR A 337 -9.86 16.62 1.52
N TYR A 338 -8.95 16.04 2.30
CA TYR A 338 -8.65 14.61 2.26
C TYR A 338 -9.90 13.73 2.41
N LYS A 339 -10.81 14.10 3.32
CA LYS A 339 -12.06 13.34 3.54
C LYS A 339 -12.94 13.34 2.30
N ARG A 340 -13.10 14.50 1.64
CA ARG A 340 -13.94 14.64 0.42
C ARG A 340 -13.33 13.91 -0.79
N ILE A 341 -12.00 13.91 -0.94
CA ILE A 341 -11.30 13.09 -1.95
C ILE A 341 -11.50 11.60 -1.64
N GLY A 342 -11.37 11.21 -0.37
CA GLY A 342 -11.58 9.83 0.08
C GLY A 342 -12.97 9.30 -0.26
N VAL A 343 -14.02 10.13 -0.16
CA VAL A 343 -15.38 9.77 -0.58
C VAL A 343 -15.42 9.42 -2.08
N PHE A 344 -14.85 10.23 -2.97
CA PHE A 344 -14.83 9.90 -4.40
C PHE A 344 -14.08 8.60 -4.71
N ILE A 345 -12.90 8.41 -4.10
CA ILE A 345 -12.11 7.17 -4.27
C ILE A 345 -12.94 5.97 -3.80
N TYR A 346 -13.59 6.09 -2.65
CA TYR A 346 -14.45 5.03 -2.12
C TYR A 346 -15.64 4.73 -3.04
N LEU A 347 -16.33 5.75 -3.56
CA LEU A 347 -17.46 5.57 -4.49
C LEU A 347 -17.02 4.87 -5.79
N LEU A 348 -15.82 5.14 -6.30
CA LEU A 348 -15.26 4.40 -7.43
C LEU A 348 -14.99 2.94 -7.06
N LEU A 349 -14.44 2.67 -5.87
CA LEU A 349 -14.21 1.31 -5.39
C LEU A 349 -15.52 0.53 -5.19
N THR A 350 -16.57 1.14 -4.64
CA THR A 350 -17.86 0.47 -4.48
C THR A 350 -18.58 0.29 -5.81
N LEU A 351 -18.46 1.25 -6.74
CA LEU A 351 -18.97 1.10 -8.11
C LEU A 351 -18.32 -0.10 -8.81
N THR A 352 -16.99 -0.22 -8.76
CA THR A 352 -16.29 -1.39 -9.31
C THR A 352 -16.67 -2.69 -8.58
N GLY A 353 -16.90 -2.64 -7.27
CA GLY A 353 -17.44 -3.74 -6.47
C GLY A 353 -18.84 -4.21 -6.92
N LEU A 354 -19.75 -3.27 -7.21
CA LEU A 354 -21.07 -3.56 -7.76
C LEU A 354 -21.00 -4.14 -9.17
N ILE A 355 -20.15 -3.56 -10.05
CA ILE A 355 -19.94 -4.06 -11.41
C ILE A 355 -19.37 -5.49 -11.37
N THR A 356 -18.40 -5.78 -10.51
CA THR A 356 -17.85 -7.14 -10.37
C THR A 356 -18.87 -8.11 -9.77
N ALA A 357 -19.73 -7.66 -8.84
CA ALA A 357 -20.83 -8.46 -8.33
C ALA A 357 -21.89 -8.76 -9.41
N TYR A 358 -22.20 -7.80 -10.27
CA TYR A 358 -23.06 -7.98 -11.44
C TYR A 358 -22.49 -9.04 -12.40
N LEU A 359 -21.21 -8.88 -12.79
CA LEU A 359 -20.50 -9.83 -13.65
C LEU A 359 -20.43 -11.23 -13.04
N LYS A 360 -20.32 -11.31 -11.71
CA LYS A 360 -20.35 -12.58 -10.98
C LYS A 360 -21.67 -13.32 -11.17
N ILE A 361 -22.81 -12.64 -11.14
CA ILE A 361 -24.13 -13.29 -11.32
C ILE A 361 -24.31 -13.74 -12.78
N ILE A 362 -23.98 -12.87 -13.74
CA ILE A 362 -24.19 -13.15 -15.17
C ILE A 362 -23.29 -14.28 -15.66
N HIS A 363 -22.00 -14.23 -15.32
CA HIS A 363 -21.02 -15.21 -15.77
C HIS A 363 -20.76 -16.32 -14.74
N ILE A 364 -21.61 -16.42 -13.72
CA ILE A 364 -21.61 -17.47 -12.69
C ILE A 364 -20.20 -17.66 -12.09
N LYS A 365 -19.61 -16.55 -11.66
CA LYS A 365 -18.26 -16.51 -11.08
C LYS A 365 -18.27 -16.88 -9.61
N SER A 366 -17.14 -17.39 -9.13
CA SER A 366 -16.93 -17.73 -7.72
C SER A 366 -16.72 -16.48 -6.87
N PHE A 367 -16.77 -16.64 -5.54
CA PHE A 367 -16.32 -15.60 -4.61
C PHE A 367 -14.84 -15.22 -4.84
N THR A 368 -14.00 -16.21 -5.13
CA THR A 368 -12.56 -16.01 -5.39
C THR A 368 -12.32 -15.09 -6.57
N PHE A 369 -13.11 -15.19 -7.65
CA PHE A 369 -13.03 -14.25 -8.77
C PHE A 369 -13.23 -12.80 -8.32
N LEU A 370 -14.25 -12.57 -7.48
CA LEU A 370 -14.57 -11.24 -6.98
C LEU A 370 -13.47 -10.70 -6.07
N LEU A 371 -12.94 -11.54 -5.17
CA LEU A 371 -11.81 -11.18 -4.32
C LEU A 371 -10.57 -10.81 -5.16
N ARG A 372 -10.22 -11.63 -6.15
CA ARG A 372 -9.08 -11.39 -7.05
C ARG A 372 -9.20 -10.07 -7.79
N LYS A 373 -10.38 -9.78 -8.37
CA LYS A 373 -10.61 -8.54 -9.15
C LYS A 373 -10.67 -7.30 -8.27
N ASN A 374 -11.37 -7.36 -7.13
CA ASN A 374 -11.52 -6.19 -6.27
C ASN A 374 -10.22 -5.85 -5.53
N VAL A 375 -9.45 -6.83 -5.03
CA VAL A 375 -8.14 -6.55 -4.42
C VAL A 375 -7.17 -5.93 -5.42
N ALA A 376 -7.11 -6.44 -6.65
CA ALA A 376 -6.29 -5.85 -7.71
C ALA A 376 -6.74 -4.41 -8.05
N THR A 377 -8.05 -4.15 -8.04
CA THR A 377 -8.62 -2.82 -8.29
C THR A 377 -8.26 -1.84 -7.17
N VAL A 378 -8.37 -2.26 -5.90
CA VAL A 378 -7.97 -1.45 -4.74
C VAL A 378 -6.49 -1.07 -4.84
N PHE A 379 -5.61 -2.04 -5.11
CA PHE A 379 -4.18 -1.74 -5.28
C PHE A 379 -3.93 -0.76 -6.43
N THR A 380 -4.58 -0.97 -7.58
CA THR A 380 -4.45 -0.08 -8.74
C THR A 380 -4.89 1.34 -8.41
N MET A 381 -6.03 1.50 -7.72
CA MET A 381 -6.55 2.81 -7.33
C MET A 381 -5.63 3.51 -6.33
N LEU A 382 -5.12 2.78 -5.33
CA LEU A 382 -4.11 3.31 -4.39
C LEU A 382 -2.83 3.72 -5.12
N PHE A 383 -2.38 2.90 -6.07
CA PHE A 383 -1.18 3.16 -6.86
C PHE A 383 -1.30 4.43 -7.69
N ILE A 384 -2.43 4.63 -8.38
CA ILE A 384 -2.71 5.86 -9.14
C ILE A 384 -2.81 7.06 -8.18
N SER A 385 -3.51 6.89 -7.06
CA SER A 385 -3.67 7.96 -6.07
C SER A 385 -2.34 8.41 -5.44
N ALA A 386 -1.38 7.49 -5.25
CA ALA A 386 -0.06 7.80 -4.74
C ALA A 386 0.80 8.66 -5.68
N ALA A 387 0.47 8.72 -6.97
CA ALA A 387 1.15 9.58 -7.94
C ALA A 387 0.78 11.06 -7.77
N ILE A 388 -0.35 11.34 -7.13
CA ILE A 388 -0.92 12.69 -7.02
C ILE A 388 -0.38 13.38 -5.75
N PRO A 389 0.21 14.58 -5.86
CA PRO A 389 0.64 15.34 -4.69
C PRO A 389 -0.58 15.99 -4.00
N TRP A 390 -1.29 15.20 -3.18
CA TRP A 390 -2.59 15.60 -2.61
C TRP A 390 -2.53 16.89 -1.79
N ASP A 391 -1.53 17.09 -0.91
CA ASP A 391 -1.39 18.34 -0.14
C ASP A 391 -1.32 19.58 -1.07
N LYS A 392 -0.49 19.49 -2.13
CA LYS A 392 -0.33 20.57 -3.11
C LYS A 392 -1.59 20.79 -3.94
N THR A 393 -2.27 19.70 -4.29
CA THR A 393 -3.50 19.73 -5.10
C THR A 393 -4.66 20.33 -4.31
N ILE A 394 -4.82 19.92 -3.05
CA ILE A 394 -5.80 20.48 -2.11
C ILE A 394 -5.54 21.98 -1.92
N THR A 395 -4.30 22.35 -1.63
CA THR A 395 -3.91 23.75 -1.41
C THR A 395 -4.17 24.59 -2.65
N TRP A 396 -3.70 24.15 -3.81
CA TRP A 396 -3.95 24.84 -5.08
C TRP A 396 -5.45 25.03 -5.36
N TYR A 397 -6.25 23.97 -5.22
CA TYR A 397 -7.69 24.06 -5.49
C TYR A 397 -8.38 25.05 -4.56
N ASN A 398 -8.14 24.95 -3.25
CA ASN A 398 -8.77 25.83 -2.27
C ASN A 398 -8.39 27.30 -2.51
N LEU A 399 -7.10 27.59 -2.71
CA LEU A 399 -6.64 28.96 -2.94
C LEU A 399 -7.09 29.56 -4.28
N SER A 400 -7.40 28.73 -5.28
CA SER A 400 -7.75 29.19 -6.63
C SER A 400 -9.26 29.35 -6.85
N PHE A 401 -10.08 28.53 -6.19
CA PHE A 401 -11.52 28.44 -6.48
C PHE A 401 -12.43 28.79 -5.31
N ILE A 402 -11.93 28.81 -4.08
CA ILE A 402 -12.74 29.12 -2.90
C ILE A 402 -12.53 30.58 -2.52
N GLU A 403 -13.62 31.34 -2.43
CA GLU A 403 -13.58 32.78 -2.13
C GLU A 403 -12.95 33.06 -0.76
N LYS A 404 -13.30 32.25 0.24
CA LYS A 404 -12.77 32.32 1.61
C LYS A 404 -12.19 30.96 2.01
N PRO A 405 -10.96 30.64 1.57
CA PRO A 405 -10.35 29.35 1.88
C PRO A 405 -10.01 29.27 3.37
N ASP A 406 -10.22 28.09 3.96
CA ASP A 406 -9.80 27.78 5.33
C ASP A 406 -8.28 27.60 5.38
N ILE A 407 -7.56 28.69 5.62
CA ILE A 407 -6.09 28.68 5.65
C ILE A 407 -5.55 27.83 6.81
N PHE A 408 -6.24 27.77 7.95
CA PHE A 408 -5.83 26.94 9.09
C PHE A 408 -5.82 25.46 8.72
N TYR A 409 -6.88 25.00 8.04
CA TYR A 409 -6.90 23.64 7.50
C TYR A 409 -5.73 23.39 6.53
N LEU A 410 -5.40 24.35 5.67
CA LEU A 410 -4.30 24.20 4.72
C LEU A 410 -2.92 24.20 5.39
N THR A 411 -2.74 24.94 6.49
CA THR A 411 -1.49 24.93 7.27
C THR A 411 -1.29 23.60 8.00
N ASP A 412 -2.35 22.88 8.35
CA ASP A 412 -2.26 21.55 8.97
C ASP A 412 -1.89 20.42 7.99
N LEU A 413 -1.92 20.69 6.68
CA LEU A 413 -1.50 19.71 5.66
C LEU A 413 0.02 19.49 5.67
N GLY A 414 0.49 18.48 4.93
CA GLY A 414 1.92 18.15 4.84
C GLY A 414 2.77 19.33 4.35
N ALA A 415 4.05 19.37 4.77
CA ALA A 415 4.97 20.48 4.53
C ALA A 415 5.18 20.82 3.03
N ASN A 416 4.87 19.90 2.13
CA ASN A 416 5.04 20.04 0.68
C ASN A 416 4.18 21.17 0.06
N ASN A 417 3.17 21.70 0.75
CA ASN A 417 2.37 22.83 0.29
C ASN A 417 2.87 24.21 0.77
N SER A 418 3.92 24.26 1.59
CA SER A 418 4.37 25.47 2.29
C SER A 418 4.67 26.63 1.33
N GLU A 419 5.34 26.36 0.22
CA GLU A 419 5.69 27.36 -0.79
C GLU A 419 4.44 27.98 -1.45
N GLN A 420 3.37 27.19 -1.65
CA GLN A 420 2.11 27.69 -2.23
C GLN A 420 1.41 28.64 -1.24
N LEU A 421 1.38 28.27 0.04
CA LEU A 421 0.80 29.10 1.09
C LEU A 421 1.58 30.40 1.27
N TYR A 422 2.91 30.33 1.33
CA TYR A 422 3.78 31.50 1.48
C TYR A 422 3.61 32.49 0.32
N LYS A 423 3.58 32.00 -0.92
CA LYS A 423 3.34 32.86 -2.10
C LYS A 423 1.96 33.50 -2.06
N TYR A 424 0.94 32.76 -1.65
CA TYR A 424 -0.42 33.27 -1.55
C TYR A 424 -0.55 34.37 -0.50
N THR A 425 0.03 34.19 0.69
CA THR A 425 -0.03 35.21 1.76
C THR A 425 0.75 36.46 1.40
N LYS A 426 1.88 36.33 0.71
CA LYS A 426 2.67 37.46 0.22
C LYS A 426 1.93 38.27 -0.85
N ASN A 427 1.19 37.61 -1.74
CA ASN A 427 0.46 38.27 -2.82
C ASN A 427 -0.86 38.91 -2.35
N ASN A 428 -1.38 38.51 -1.18
CA ASN A 428 -2.63 39.00 -0.62
C ASN A 428 -2.44 39.58 0.79
N PRO A 429 -1.61 40.62 0.96
CA PRO A 429 -1.21 41.11 2.28
C PRO A 429 -2.35 41.76 3.07
N ASN A 430 -3.40 42.26 2.42
CA ASN A 430 -4.46 43.01 3.11
C ASN A 430 -5.69 42.16 3.47
N SER A 431 -5.81 40.94 2.94
CA SER A 431 -6.99 40.08 3.12
C SER A 431 -6.79 38.95 4.13
N ILE A 432 -5.60 38.84 4.72
CA ILE A 432 -5.22 37.73 5.61
C ILE A 432 -4.78 38.29 6.96
N ASP A 433 -5.31 37.71 8.02
CA ASP A 433 -4.96 38.02 9.41
C ASP A 433 -3.46 37.85 9.66
N ILE A 434 -2.90 38.71 10.51
CA ILE A 434 -1.48 38.73 10.89
C ILE A 434 -1.09 37.38 11.52
N ASN A 435 -1.92 36.83 12.41
CA ASN A 435 -1.67 35.54 13.05
C ASN A 435 -1.49 34.41 12.01
N ILE A 436 -2.33 34.40 10.97
CA ILE A 436 -2.26 33.39 9.90
C ILE A 436 -0.98 33.54 9.08
N LYS A 437 -0.54 34.79 8.81
CA LYS A 437 0.71 35.02 8.09
C LYS A 437 1.92 34.53 8.87
N GLU A 438 1.94 34.72 10.19
CA GLU A 438 3.01 34.23 11.06
C GLU A 438 3.10 32.71 11.01
N ILE A 439 1.96 32.01 11.15
CA ILE A 439 1.90 30.54 11.06
C ILE A 439 2.39 30.04 9.69
N VAL A 440 1.95 30.68 8.60
CA VAL A 440 2.40 30.31 7.25
C VAL A 440 3.89 30.57 7.04
N MET A 441 4.41 31.67 7.60
CA MET A 441 5.84 32.00 7.56
C MET A 441 6.65 30.95 8.34
N GLU A 442 6.25 30.62 9.56
CA GLU A 442 6.91 29.63 10.41
C GLU A 442 6.98 28.27 9.71
N LYS A 443 5.85 27.78 9.18
CA LYS A 443 5.78 26.56 8.37
C LYS A 443 6.70 26.60 7.14
N HIS A 444 6.84 27.76 6.49
CA HIS A 444 7.71 27.90 5.32
C HIS A 444 9.19 27.88 5.71
N VAL A 445 9.56 28.55 6.80
CA VAL A 445 10.93 28.56 7.34
C VAL A 445 11.33 27.16 7.79
N GLU A 446 10.47 26.47 8.53
CA GLU A 446 10.67 25.07 8.95
C GLU A 446 10.88 24.16 7.74
N PHE A 447 10.01 24.28 6.72
CA PHE A 447 10.16 23.52 5.48
C PHE A 447 11.51 23.76 4.79
N LEU A 448 11.97 25.01 4.71
CA LEU A 448 13.25 25.36 4.10
C LEU A 448 14.42 24.80 4.90
N SER A 449 14.39 24.92 6.24
CA SER A 449 15.39 24.33 7.13
C SER A 449 15.49 22.82 6.93
N ASP A 450 14.34 22.13 6.91
CA ASP A 450 14.26 20.69 6.64
C ASP A 450 14.83 20.33 5.25
N GLN A 451 14.68 21.21 4.25
CA GLN A 451 15.24 20.95 2.92
C GLN A 451 16.75 21.17 2.87
N THR A 452 17.30 22.12 3.65
CA THR A 452 18.74 22.41 3.70
C THR A 452 19.52 21.38 4.52
N ASP A 453 18.90 20.82 5.56
CA ASP A 453 19.56 19.86 6.45
C ASP A 453 19.65 18.43 5.86
N LYS A 454 18.89 18.18 4.80
CA LYS A 454 18.90 16.89 4.09
C LYS A 454 20.25 16.62 3.44
N THR A 455 20.72 15.37 3.57
CA THR A 455 21.87 14.90 2.80
C THR A 455 21.45 14.29 1.47
N TRP A 456 22.40 14.04 0.56
CA TRP A 456 22.12 13.57 -0.80
C TRP A 456 21.23 12.32 -0.87
N GLN A 457 21.27 11.44 0.15
CA GLN A 457 20.42 10.24 0.26
C GLN A 457 18.93 10.58 0.38
N GLU A 458 18.62 11.72 0.99
CA GLU A 458 17.27 12.17 1.30
C GLU A 458 16.70 13.10 0.22
N TYR A 459 17.53 13.42 -0.78
CA TYR A 459 17.14 14.34 -1.84
C TYR A 459 15.90 13.84 -2.55
N THR A 460 15.00 14.78 -2.76
CA THR A 460 13.80 14.63 -3.57
C THR A 460 13.97 15.44 -4.85
N LEU A 461 12.97 15.43 -5.72
CA LEU A 461 12.95 16.33 -6.86
C LEU A 461 13.12 17.81 -6.45
N TYR A 462 12.65 18.20 -5.27
CA TYR A 462 12.78 19.58 -4.77
C TYR A 462 14.26 20.01 -4.72
N GLN A 463 15.12 19.21 -4.10
CA GLN A 463 16.54 19.52 -3.99
C GLN A 463 17.17 19.63 -5.38
N LEU A 464 16.95 18.66 -6.27
CA LEU A 464 17.57 18.69 -7.60
C LEU A 464 17.18 19.91 -8.45
N VAL A 465 15.98 20.45 -8.26
CA VAL A 465 15.53 21.64 -8.99
C VAL A 465 16.02 22.94 -8.32
N ASN A 466 16.18 22.95 -7.00
CA ASN A 466 16.47 24.17 -6.23
C ASN A 466 17.91 24.28 -5.70
N ILE A 467 18.78 23.28 -5.87
CA ILE A 467 20.20 23.31 -5.45
C ILE A 467 21.00 24.47 -6.09
N ASN A 468 20.49 25.11 -7.16
CA ASN A 468 21.15 26.21 -7.88
C ASN A 468 20.49 27.59 -7.68
N LYS A 469 19.63 27.76 -6.68
CA LYS A 469 19.03 29.06 -6.31
C LYS A 469 19.31 29.35 -4.84
#